data_AF-A0A258RXH7-F1
#
_entry.id   AF-A0A258RXH7-F1
#
_cell.length_a   1.000
_cell.length_b   1.000
_cell.length_c   1.000
_cell.angle_alpha   90.00
_cell.angle_beta   90.00
_cell.angle_gamma   90.00
#
_symmetry.space_group_name_H-M   'P 1'
#
loop_
_entity.id
_entity.type
_entity.pdbx_description
1 polymer ?
#
loop_
_entity_poly.entity_id
_entity_poly.type
_entity_poly.pdbx_seq_one_letter_code
_entity_poly.pdbx_strand_id
1 'polypeptide(L)'
;MTKLALISGTILALTGCSGASSEDLPPLPTIEAATLKYANCVDQAAQRLGRTSGSLEQLAQQGVSGCSVLRTEALKLKAVPVMFPTTAEFDATHLGVARQAIENVRRKNL
;
A
#
# COMPACT_ATOMS: atom_id res chain seq x y z
N MET A 1 35.82 34.94 -19.42
CA MET A 1 34.39 35.29 -19.43
C MET A 1 33.59 34.03 -19.80
N THR A 2 33.14 33.30 -18.79
CA THR A 2 32.35 32.07 -18.93
C THR A 2 30.88 32.43 -19.16
N LYS A 3 30.34 32.13 -20.35
CA LYS A 3 28.90 32.19 -20.64
C LYS A 3 28.31 30.79 -20.53
N LEU A 4 27.40 30.62 -19.57
CA LEU A 4 26.58 29.42 -19.37
C LEU A 4 25.70 29.15 -20.59
N ALA A 5 25.66 27.89 -21.00
CA ALA A 5 24.73 27.33 -21.97
C ALA A 5 23.51 26.75 -21.24
N LEU A 6 22.29 27.07 -21.71
CA LEU A 6 21.06 26.30 -21.50
C LEU A 6 20.33 26.33 -22.86
N ILE A 7 20.61 25.39 -23.77
CA ILE A 7 19.93 24.09 -23.95
C ILE A 7 18.41 24.26 -23.79
N SER A 8 17.77 24.67 -24.88
CA SER A 8 17.06 23.78 -25.81
C SER A 8 15.68 23.41 -25.29
N GLY A 9 14.69 24.02 -25.94
CA GLY A 9 13.29 23.86 -25.66
C GLY A 9 12.87 22.41 -25.66
N THR A 10 12.23 22.02 -24.57
CA THR A 10 11.17 21.01 -24.60
C THR A 10 9.96 21.72 -24.04
N ILE A 11 9.07 22.16 -24.94
CA ILE A 11 7.69 22.46 -24.56
C ILE A 11 7.11 21.11 -24.15
N LEU A 12 7.13 20.81 -22.85
CA LEU A 12 6.28 19.74 -22.33
C LEU A 12 4.84 20.21 -22.55
N ALA A 13 4.25 19.74 -23.63
CA ALA A 13 2.83 19.82 -23.86
C ALA A 13 2.12 19.09 -22.70
N LEU A 14 1.58 19.86 -21.76
CA LEU A 14 0.58 19.45 -20.76
C LEU A 14 -0.78 19.15 -21.44
N THR A 15 -0.77 18.59 -22.65
CA THR A 15 -1.97 18.14 -23.36
C THR A 15 -2.26 16.71 -22.95
N GLY A 16 -2.92 16.57 -21.80
CA GLY A 16 -3.29 15.24 -21.31
C GLY A 16 -4.11 15.18 -20.01
N CYS A 17 -4.66 16.28 -19.49
CA CYS A 17 -5.79 16.19 -18.55
C CYS A 17 -7.09 15.94 -19.34
N SER A 18 -7.10 14.87 -20.14
CA SER A 18 -8.26 14.49 -20.94
C SER A 18 -9.06 13.46 -20.16
N GLY A 19 -10.13 13.91 -19.51
CA GLY A 19 -11.30 13.08 -19.26
C GLY A 19 -11.12 11.94 -18.27
N ALA A 20 -10.69 12.24 -17.04
CA ALA A 20 -11.26 11.50 -15.93
C ALA A 20 -12.70 12.01 -15.78
N SER A 21 -13.67 11.27 -16.33
CA SER A 21 -15.02 11.30 -15.79
C SER A 21 -14.85 11.26 -14.27
N SER A 22 -15.37 12.25 -13.54
CA SER A 22 -15.43 12.14 -12.09
C SER A 22 -16.39 10.99 -11.78
N GLU A 23 -15.91 9.74 -11.84
CA GLU A 23 -16.43 8.74 -10.94
C GLU A 23 -16.33 9.40 -9.56
N ASP A 24 -17.46 9.61 -8.89
CA ASP A 24 -17.49 10.22 -7.57
C ASP A 24 -16.60 9.39 -6.65
N LEU A 25 -15.35 9.83 -6.50
CA LEU A 25 -14.42 9.22 -5.58
C LEU A 25 -15.00 9.43 -4.18
N PRO A 26 -15.01 8.38 -3.33
CA PRO A 26 -15.31 8.59 -1.93
C PRO A 26 -14.41 9.70 -1.36
N PRO A 27 -14.86 10.44 -0.32
CA PRO A 27 -14.00 11.42 0.33
C PRO A 27 -12.67 10.79 0.73
N LEU A 28 -11.55 11.48 0.49
CA LEU A 28 -10.21 10.97 0.81
C LEU A 28 -10.09 10.39 2.23
N PRO A 29 -10.66 11.02 3.29
CA PRO A 29 -10.63 10.44 4.64
C PRO A 29 -11.28 9.06 4.75
N THR A 30 -12.30 8.77 3.93
CA THR A 30 -12.96 7.46 3.87
C THR A 30 -12.03 6.41 3.26
N ILE A 31 -11.29 6.79 2.21
CA ILE A 31 -10.32 5.92 1.54
C ILE A 31 -9.17 5.60 2.50
N GLU A 32 -8.60 6.63 3.13
CA GLU A 32 -7.53 6.51 4.13
C GLU A 32 -7.96 5.64 5.31
N ALA A 33 -9.17 5.86 5.84
CA ALA A 33 -9.71 5.05 6.94
C ALA A 33 -9.82 3.57 6.58
N ALA A 34 -10.26 3.24 5.36
CA ALA A 34 -10.36 1.86 4.90
C ALA A 34 -8.98 1.22 4.70
N THR A 35 -8.04 1.93 4.09
CA THR A 35 -6.64 1.47 3.94
C THR A 35 -5.99 1.25 5.31
N LEU A 36 -6.16 2.17 6.25
CA LEU A 36 -5.63 2.07 7.61
C LEU A 36 -6.27 0.90 8.38
N LYS A 37 -7.57 0.69 8.23
CA LYS A 37 -8.28 -0.45 8.83
C LYS A 37 -7.73 -1.79 8.33
N TYR A 38 -7.42 -1.89 7.04
CA TYR A 38 -6.75 -3.07 6.49
C TYR A 38 -5.33 -3.24 7.05
N ALA A 39 -4.51 -2.18 7.03
CA ALA A 39 -3.16 -2.21 7.59
C ALA A 39 -3.13 -2.62 9.07
N ASN A 40 -4.06 -2.10 9.88
CA ASN A 40 -4.20 -2.46 11.29
C ASN A 40 -4.58 -3.93 11.48
N CYS A 41 -5.46 -4.48 10.64
CA CYS A 41 -5.76 -5.92 10.68
C CYS A 41 -4.49 -6.75 10.40
N VAL A 42 -3.72 -6.36 9.39
CA VAL A 42 -2.48 -7.03 9.00
C VAL A 42 -1.45 -6.99 10.13
N ASP A 43 -1.22 -5.82 10.75
CA ASP A 43 -0.33 -5.70 11.90
C ASP A 43 -0.80 -6.59 13.06
N GLN A 44 -2.08 -6.53 13.45
CA GLN A 44 -2.60 -7.38 14.53
C GLN A 44 -2.46 -8.88 14.24
N ALA A 45 -2.70 -9.30 13.00
CA ALA A 45 -2.49 -10.68 12.58
C ALA A 45 -1.00 -11.06 12.69
N ALA A 46 -0.11 -10.18 12.22
CA ALA A 46 1.34 -10.35 12.31
C ALA A 46 1.83 -10.42 13.77
N GLN A 47 1.28 -9.60 14.68
CA GLN A 47 1.61 -9.66 16.12
C GLN A 47 1.29 -11.04 16.72
N ARG A 48 0.14 -11.63 16.34
CA ARG A 48 -0.24 -12.98 16.79
C ARG A 48 0.64 -14.06 16.17
N LEU A 49 0.85 -14.00 14.86
CA LEU A 49 1.62 -14.99 14.09
C LEU A 49 3.12 -14.91 14.38
N GLY A 50 3.63 -13.79 14.86
CA GLY A 50 5.01 -13.63 15.33
C GLY A 50 5.44 -14.63 16.40
N ARG A 51 4.48 -15.16 17.17
CA ARG A 51 4.70 -16.19 18.20
C ARG A 51 4.53 -17.62 17.68
N THR A 52 4.14 -17.78 16.41
CA THR A 52 3.90 -19.07 15.78
C THR A 52 5.16 -19.55 15.06
N SER A 53 5.46 -20.84 15.18
CA SER A 53 6.51 -21.50 14.41
C SER A 53 6.12 -21.60 12.93
N GLY A 54 7.06 -21.35 12.03
CA GLY A 54 6.82 -21.40 10.59
C GLY A 54 7.72 -20.46 9.83
N SER A 55 7.75 -20.59 8.50
CA SER A 55 8.47 -19.66 7.65
C SER A 55 7.85 -18.26 7.73
N LEU A 56 8.70 -17.23 7.67
CA LEU A 56 8.23 -15.83 7.67
C LEU A 56 7.24 -15.58 6.54
N GLU A 57 7.50 -16.17 5.38
CA GLU A 57 6.69 -16.01 4.17
C GLU A 57 5.28 -16.58 4.34
N GLN A 58 5.16 -17.83 4.81
CA GLN A 58 3.84 -18.44 5.02
C GLN A 58 3.02 -17.67 6.04
N LEU A 59 3.65 -17.24 7.14
CA LEU A 59 2.94 -16.51 8.19
C LEU A 59 2.52 -15.11 7.73
N ALA A 60 3.36 -14.41 6.96
CA ALA A 60 2.99 -13.12 6.38
C ALA A 60 1.82 -13.29 5.40
N GLN A 61 1.86 -14.30 4.53
CA GLN A 61 0.78 -14.63 3.61
C GLN A 61 -0.52 -14.97 4.36
N GLN A 62 -0.43 -15.75 5.44
CA GLN A 62 -1.56 -16.07 6.30
C GLN A 62 -2.16 -14.80 6.93
N GLY A 63 -1.30 -13.88 7.40
CA GLY A 63 -1.73 -12.60 7.99
C GLY A 63 -2.51 -11.75 7.00
N VAL A 64 -2.00 -11.55 5.79
CA VAL A 64 -2.72 -10.76 4.77
C VAL A 64 -3.98 -11.46 4.25
N SER A 65 -3.96 -12.79 4.07
CA SER A 65 -5.13 -13.57 3.65
C SER A 65 -6.27 -13.52 4.67
N GLY A 66 -5.94 -13.53 5.97
CA GLY A 66 -6.91 -13.40 7.06
C GLY A 66 -7.62 -12.05 7.09
N CYS A 67 -7.08 -11.03 6.42
CA CYS A 67 -7.62 -9.67 6.35
C CYS A 67 -8.26 -9.36 4.98
N SER A 68 -8.58 -10.38 4.18
CA SER A 68 -9.10 -10.27 2.80
C SER A 68 -10.38 -9.43 2.66
N VAL A 69 -11.29 -9.49 3.63
CA VAL A 69 -12.53 -8.68 3.60
C VAL A 69 -12.21 -7.18 3.63
N LEU A 70 -11.28 -6.76 4.51
CA LEU A 70 -10.87 -5.36 4.64
C LEU A 70 -10.04 -4.90 3.44
N ARG A 71 -9.22 -5.79 2.86
CA ARG A 71 -8.57 -5.56 1.58
C ARG A 71 -9.60 -5.24 0.49
N THR A 72 -10.64 -6.06 0.36
CA THR A 72 -11.70 -5.84 -0.64
C THR A 72 -12.45 -4.53 -0.38
N GLU A 73 -12.71 -4.18 0.89
CA GLU A 73 -13.33 -2.90 1.27
C GLU A 73 -12.46 -1.70 0.82
N ALA A 74 -11.15 -1.72 1.12
CA ALA A 74 -10.23 -0.66 0.71
C ALA A 74 -10.15 -0.52 -0.82
N LEU A 75 -10.09 -1.64 -1.55
CA LEU A 75 -10.06 -1.63 -3.02
C LEU A 75 -11.37 -1.11 -3.63
N LYS A 76 -12.53 -1.45 -3.06
CA LYS A 76 -13.84 -0.91 -3.47
C LYS A 76 -13.93 0.61 -3.25
N LEU A 77 -13.29 1.10 -2.21
CA LEU A 77 -13.18 2.54 -1.91
C LEU A 77 -12.06 3.23 -2.69
N LYS A 78 -11.56 2.61 -3.76
CA LYS A 78 -10.57 3.20 -4.68
C LYS A 78 -9.24 3.54 -4.00
N ALA A 79 -8.83 2.78 -2.97
CA ALA A 79 -7.47 2.87 -2.41
C ALA A 79 -6.38 2.70 -3.49
N VAL A 80 -6.70 1.98 -4.56
CA VAL A 80 -6.00 2.06 -5.85
C VAL A 80 -6.93 2.80 -6.82
N PRO A 81 -6.47 3.84 -7.55
CA PRO A 81 -5.10 4.35 -7.60
C PRO A 81 -4.76 5.43 -6.54
N VAL A 82 -5.69 5.77 -5.63
CA VAL A 82 -5.55 6.98 -4.78
C VAL A 82 -4.36 6.93 -3.82
N MET A 83 -4.13 5.78 -3.19
CA MET A 83 -3.06 5.57 -2.20
C MET A 83 -1.88 4.76 -2.79
N PHE A 84 -2.13 3.96 -3.82
CA PHE A 84 -1.14 3.08 -4.46
C PHE A 84 -1.38 3.03 -5.96
N PRO A 85 -0.34 2.93 -6.79
CA PRO A 85 -0.50 2.98 -8.26
C PRO A 85 -1.10 1.69 -8.83
N THR A 86 -0.91 0.55 -8.19
CA THR A 86 -1.45 -0.75 -8.63
C THR A 86 -1.89 -1.62 -7.46
N THR A 87 -2.80 -2.57 -7.72
CA THR A 87 -3.18 -3.59 -6.74
C THR A 87 -2.00 -4.47 -6.33
N ALA A 88 -1.06 -4.74 -7.25
CA ALA A 88 0.13 -5.53 -6.95
C ALA A 88 1.04 -4.80 -5.93
N GLU A 89 1.21 -3.49 -6.07
CA GLU A 89 1.96 -2.68 -5.10
C GLU A 89 1.23 -2.56 -3.78
N PHE A 90 -0.09 -2.35 -3.80
CA PHE A 90 -0.93 -2.39 -2.60
C PHE A 90 -0.70 -3.69 -1.82
N ASP A 91 -0.78 -4.85 -2.47
CA ASP A 91 -0.60 -6.16 -1.84
C ASP A 91 0.84 -6.36 -1.35
N ALA A 92 1.83 -5.98 -2.15
CA ALA A 92 3.24 -6.10 -1.80
C ALA A 92 3.60 -5.26 -0.56
N THR A 93 3.09 -4.03 -0.45
CA THR A 93 3.30 -3.19 0.73
C THR A 93 2.74 -3.84 1.99
N HIS A 94 1.50 -4.33 1.96
CA HIS A 94 0.88 -4.94 3.14
C HIS A 94 1.53 -6.29 3.51
N LEU A 95 1.99 -7.05 2.52
CA LEU A 95 2.80 -8.26 2.76
C LEU A 95 4.15 -7.91 3.41
N GLY A 96 4.80 -6.83 2.96
CA GLY A 96 6.02 -6.30 3.57
C GLY A 96 5.82 -5.88 5.03
N VAL A 97 4.73 -5.17 5.33
CA VAL A 97 4.34 -4.80 6.70
C VAL A 97 4.15 -6.06 7.56
N ALA A 98 3.43 -7.06 7.07
CA ALA A 98 3.21 -8.31 7.78
C ALA A 98 4.53 -9.03 8.14
N ARG A 99 5.44 -9.16 7.16
CA ARG A 99 6.77 -9.77 7.36
C ARG A 99 7.55 -9.00 8.44
N GLN A 100 7.65 -7.68 8.31
CA GLN A 100 8.43 -6.89 9.25
C GLN A 100 7.88 -6.96 10.68
N ALA A 101 6.55 -6.94 10.83
CA ALA A 101 5.89 -7.05 12.12
C ALA A 101 6.13 -8.43 12.76
N ILE A 102 6.00 -9.53 12.01
CA ILE A 102 6.29 -10.90 12.49
C ILE A 102 7.75 -10.99 12.96
N GLU A 103 8.69 -10.53 12.14
CA GLU A 103 10.12 -10.56 12.49
C GLU A 103 10.41 -9.75 13.75
N ASN A 104 9.81 -8.56 13.89
CA ASN A 104 9.94 -7.72 15.08
C ASN A 104 9.47 -8.42 16.35
N VAL A 105 8.34 -9.14 16.29
CA VAL A 105 7.88 -9.93 17.45
C VAL A 105 8.88 -11.02 17.78
N ARG A 106 9.36 -11.78 16.79
CA ARG A 106 10.33 -12.86 17.02
C ARG A 106 11.60 -12.36 17.70
N ARG A 107 12.18 -11.26 17.20
CA ARG A 107 13.39 -10.66 17.78
C ARG A 107 13.20 -10.21 19.24
N LYS A 108 12.00 -9.78 19.62
CA LYS A 108 11.70 -9.36 21.01
C LYS A 108 11.52 -10.52 21.99
N ASN A 109 11.37 -11.74 21.50
CA ASN A 109 11.15 -12.95 22.32
C ASN A 109 12.36 -13.90 22.32
N LEU A 110 13.50 -13.47 21.76
CA LEU A 110 14.80 -14.13 21.85
C LEU A 110 15.60 -13.51 22.98
#